data_AF-A0A6N9ENU1-F1
#
_entry.id   AF-A0A6N9ENU1-F1
#
_cell.length_a   1.000
_cell.length_b   1.000
_cell.length_c   1.000
_cell.angle_alpha   90.00
_cell.angle_beta   90.00
_cell.angle_gamma   90.00
#
_symmetry.space_group_name_H-M   'P 1'
#
loop_
_entity.id
_entity.type
_entity.pdbx_description
1 polymer ?
#
loop_
_entity_poly.entity_id
_entity_poly.type
_entity_poly.pdbx_seq_one_letter_code
_entity_poly.pdbx_strand_id
1 'polypeptide(L)'
;MLGERCKVSNFVEMKNNRLGADVKASHPSYLGAARLGRGVTVAAGSSITQDVKDGALALARCPQVDKEAWHKPATPAETRQDPSFQGQNPYT
;
A
#
# COMPACT_ATOMS: atom_id res chain seq x y z
N MET A 1 -6.64 -5.01 16.48
CA MET A 1 -6.16 -5.67 17.73
C MET A 1 -4.86 -6.39 17.39
N LEU A 2 -3.80 -6.17 18.17
CA LEU A 2 -2.48 -6.78 17.96
C LEU A 2 -2.23 -7.82 19.04
N GLY A 3 -1.79 -9.01 18.65
CA GLY A 3 -1.31 -10.04 19.58
C GLY A 3 0.07 -9.69 20.14
N GLU A 4 0.50 -10.43 21.14
CA GLU A 4 1.82 -10.25 21.75
C GLU A 4 2.96 -10.43 20.74
N ARG A 5 4.07 -9.70 20.95
CA ARG A 5 5.31 -9.83 20.16
C ARG A 5 5.14 -9.61 18.65
N CYS A 6 4.06 -8.94 18.23
CA CYS A 6 3.92 -8.47 16.85
C CYS A 6 5.06 -7.50 16.51
N LYS A 7 5.60 -7.61 15.30
CA LYS A 7 6.55 -6.65 14.73
C LYS A 7 5.89 -5.95 13.56
N VAL A 8 5.74 -4.63 13.67
CA VAL A 8 5.21 -3.79 12.59
C VAL A 8 6.34 -2.85 12.17
N SER A 9 6.75 -2.95 10.90
CA SER A 9 7.81 -2.10 10.34
C SER A 9 7.33 -0.68 10.08
N ASN A 10 8.24 0.19 9.62
CA ASN A 10 7.90 1.49 9.07
C ASN A 10 6.89 1.39 7.90
N PHE A 11 6.04 2.41 7.75
CA PHE A 11 5.00 2.56 6.71
C PHE A 11 4.13 1.31 6.47
N VAL A 12 3.70 0.67 7.55
CA VAL A 12 2.62 -0.33 7.49
C VAL A 12 1.31 0.38 7.79
N GLU A 13 0.40 0.38 6.82
CA GLU A 13 -0.95 0.91 7.01
C GLU A 13 -1.89 -0.19 7.50
N MET A 14 -2.70 0.12 8.51
CA MET A 14 -3.55 -0.86 9.20
C MET A 14 -4.97 -0.34 9.36
N LYS A 15 -5.95 -1.03 8.76
CA LYS A 15 -7.37 -0.65 8.82
C LYS A 15 -8.26 -1.85 9.21
N ASN A 16 -8.78 -1.81 10.44
CA ASN A 16 -9.73 -2.80 10.96
C ASN A 16 -9.27 -4.28 10.91
N ASN A 17 -8.00 -4.53 11.26
CA ASN A 17 -7.43 -5.88 11.28
C ASN A 17 -7.28 -6.45 12.70
N ARG A 18 -7.08 -7.78 12.75
CA ARG A 18 -6.73 -8.54 13.95
C ARG A 18 -5.50 -9.39 13.65
N LEU A 19 -4.42 -9.16 14.38
CA LEU A 19 -3.18 -9.92 14.27
C LEU A 19 -3.05 -10.84 15.49
N GLY A 20 -2.77 -12.11 15.25
CA GLY A 20 -2.37 -13.06 16.29
C GLY A 20 -1.00 -12.74 16.88
N ALA A 21 -0.56 -13.52 17.86
CA ALA A 21 0.78 -13.35 18.43
C ALA A 21 1.89 -13.61 17.39
N ASP A 22 3.05 -12.98 17.58
CA ASP A 22 4.26 -13.20 16.79
C ASP A 22 4.14 -12.88 15.28
N VAL A 23 3.14 -12.07 14.87
CA VAL A 23 2.98 -11.63 13.48
C VAL A 23 4.05 -10.61 13.10
N LYS A 24 4.59 -10.71 11.89
CA LYS A 24 5.59 -9.78 11.35
C LYS A 24 5.04 -9.09 10.12
N ALA A 25 4.88 -7.77 10.14
CA ALA A 25 4.48 -6.96 9.00
C ALA A 25 5.66 -6.13 8.49
N SER A 26 6.13 -6.45 7.28
CA SER A 26 7.27 -5.78 6.65
C SER A 26 6.88 -4.51 5.90
N HIS A 27 7.85 -3.62 5.66
CA HIS A 27 7.66 -2.38 4.90
C HIS A 27 7.60 -2.60 3.37
N PRO A 28 6.88 -1.75 2.61
CA PRO A 28 5.64 -1.06 2.96
C PRO A 28 4.48 -2.01 2.72
N SER A 29 3.54 -2.16 3.65
CA SER A 29 2.43 -3.11 3.47
C SER A 29 1.11 -2.53 3.96
N TYR A 30 0.03 -2.93 3.29
CA TYR A 30 -1.33 -2.53 3.63
C TYR A 30 -2.08 -3.72 4.24
N LEU A 31 -2.63 -3.54 5.44
CA LEU A 31 -3.42 -4.55 6.15
C LEU A 31 -4.87 -4.05 6.31
N GLY A 32 -5.74 -4.49 5.40
CA GLY A 32 -7.18 -4.21 5.40
C GLY A 32 -7.94 -5.02 6.45
N ALA A 33 -9.27 -5.16 6.27
CA ALA A 33 -10.12 -5.92 7.17
C ALA A 33 -9.84 -7.44 7.07
N ALA A 34 -8.81 -7.91 7.77
CA ALA A 34 -8.34 -9.28 7.75
C ALA A 34 -7.94 -9.77 9.15
N ARG A 35 -8.07 -11.08 9.37
CA ARG A 35 -7.56 -11.82 10.53
C ARG A 35 -6.29 -12.54 10.13
N LEU A 36 -5.17 -12.13 10.73
CA LEU A 36 -3.88 -12.79 10.55
C LEU A 36 -3.67 -13.72 11.74
N GLY A 37 -3.47 -14.99 11.43
CA GLY A 37 -3.14 -16.03 12.39
C GLY A 37 -1.83 -15.79 13.15
N ARG A 38 -1.56 -16.62 14.15
CA ARG A 38 -0.31 -16.57 14.93
C ARG A 38 0.89 -16.84 14.04
N GLY A 39 1.97 -16.09 14.22
CA GLY A 39 3.25 -16.32 13.53
C GLY A 39 3.24 -16.01 12.03
N VAL A 40 2.20 -15.33 11.52
CA VAL A 40 2.14 -14.93 10.10
C VAL A 40 3.25 -13.93 9.78
N THR A 41 3.87 -14.11 8.61
CA THR A 41 4.81 -13.12 8.06
C THR A 41 4.18 -12.47 6.84
N VAL A 42 4.05 -11.15 6.85
CA VAL A 42 3.60 -10.36 5.70
C VAL A 42 4.82 -9.85 4.96
N ALA A 43 4.91 -10.20 3.68
CA ALA A 43 5.97 -9.76 2.81
C ALA A 43 5.90 -8.24 2.56
N ALA A 44 7.05 -7.66 2.22
CA ALA A 44 7.16 -6.27 1.80
C ALA A 44 6.31 -5.99 0.56
N GLY A 45 5.73 -4.78 0.47
CA GLY A 45 4.97 -4.33 -0.69
C GLY A 45 3.63 -5.05 -0.88
N SER A 46 3.09 -5.68 0.18
CA SER A 46 1.90 -6.53 0.06
C SER A 46 0.63 -5.84 0.56
N SER A 47 -0.46 -6.00 -0.20
CA SER A 47 -1.81 -5.58 0.20
C SER A 47 -2.65 -6.77 0.62
N ILE A 48 -2.88 -6.93 1.94
CA ILE A 48 -3.59 -8.07 2.53
C ILE A 48 -5.00 -7.65 2.94
N THR A 49 -6.00 -8.26 2.30
CA THR A 49 -7.44 -7.99 2.54
C THR A 49 -8.23 -9.25 2.89
N GLN A 50 -7.57 -10.40 2.96
CA GLN A 50 -8.17 -11.70 3.25
C GLN A 50 -7.51 -12.32 4.48
N ASP A 51 -8.24 -13.21 5.15
CA ASP A 51 -7.75 -13.92 6.32
C ASP A 51 -6.56 -14.83 5.97
N VAL A 52 -5.56 -14.85 6.85
CA VAL A 52 -4.33 -15.61 6.68
C VAL A 52 -4.21 -16.61 7.83
N LYS A 53 -3.98 -17.88 7.49
CA LYS A 53 -3.82 -18.97 8.46
C LYS A 53 -2.52 -18.84 9.26
N ASP A 54 -2.50 -19.46 10.44
CA ASP A 54 -1.33 -19.50 11.32
C ASP A 54 -0.06 -19.98 10.59
N GLY A 55 1.06 -19.34 10.88
CA GLY A 55 2.38 -19.67 10.35
C GLY A 55 2.60 -19.40 8.86
N ALA A 56 1.60 -18.85 8.14
CA ALA A 56 1.73 -18.63 6.71
C ALA A 56 2.55 -17.38 6.35
N LEU A 57 3.15 -17.41 5.15
CA LEU A 57 3.70 -16.23 4.48
C LEU A 57 2.60 -15.60 3.61
N ALA A 58 2.20 -14.38 3.93
CA ALA A 58 1.24 -13.61 3.15
C ALA A 58 1.97 -12.69 2.16
N LEU A 59 1.73 -12.91 0.87
CA LEU A 59 2.32 -12.16 -0.25
C LEU A 59 1.21 -11.79 -1.22
N ALA A 60 1.08 -10.49 -1.51
CA ALA A 60 0.14 -9.98 -2.51
C ALA A 60 0.83 -8.89 -3.33
N ARG A 61 1.65 -9.32 -4.29
CA ARG A 61 2.40 -8.43 -5.20
C ARG A 61 2.67 -9.13 -6.54
N CYS A 62 2.92 -8.35 -7.58
CA CYS A 62 3.36 -8.87 -8.87
C CYS A 62 4.85 -9.25 -8.84
N PRO A 63 5.29 -10.23 -9.66
CA PRO A 63 6.69 -10.37 -10.01
C PRO A 63 7.23 -9.07 -10.61
N GLN A 64 8.51 -8.79 -10.36
CA GLN A 64 9.16 -7.64 -10.98
C GLN A 64 9.29 -7.87 -12.49
N VAL A 65 9.08 -6.81 -13.27
CA VAL A 65 9.32 -6.78 -14.71
C VAL A 65 10.17 -5.54 -15.01
N ASP A 66 11.23 -5.74 -15.78
CA ASP A 66 12.11 -4.67 -16.23
C ASP A 66 11.68 -4.20 -17.63
N LYS A 67 11.75 -2.89 -17.90
CA LYS A 67 11.37 -2.28 -19.19
C LYS A 67 12.52 -1.43 -19.72
N GLU A 68 13.25 -1.96 -20.71
CA GLU A 68 14.51 -1.37 -21.20
C GLU A 68 14.34 -0.02 -21.91
N ALA A 69 13.28 0.15 -22.71
CA ALA A 69 13.02 1.36 -23.48
C ALA A 69 12.04 2.33 -22.79
N TRP A 70 12.03 2.37 -21.46
CA TRP A 70 11.17 3.29 -20.72
C TRP A 70 11.78 4.70 -20.68
N HIS A 71 11.07 5.68 -21.24
CA HIS A 71 11.44 7.10 -21.18
C HIS A 71 10.52 7.86 -20.22
N LYS A 72 11.09 8.77 -19.42
CA LYS A 72 10.31 9.65 -18.54
C LYS A 72 9.39 10.53 -19.40
N PRO A 73 8.08 10.65 -19.09
CA PRO A 73 7.22 11.63 -19.74
C PRO A 73 7.83 13.03 -19.62
N ALA A 74 7.82 13.79 -20.72
CA ALA A 74 8.27 15.18 -20.69
C ALA A 74 7.47 15.92 -19.61
N THR A 75 8.15 16.68 -18.75
CA THR A 75 7.48 17.61 -17.84
C THR A 75 6.62 18.54 -18.69
N PRO A 76 5.31 18.65 -18.45
CA PRO A 76 4.52 19.68 -19.11
C PRO A 76 5.17 21.02 -18.80
N ALA A 77 5.63 21.74 -19.82
CA ALA A 77 6.01 23.13 -19.66
C ALA A 77 4.84 23.85 -18.99
N GLU A 78 5.16 24.68 -17.98
CA GLU A 78 4.19 25.45 -17.22
C GLU A 78 3.10 25.99 -18.13
N THR A 79 1.85 25.67 -17.76
CA THR A 79 0.59 26.16 -18.30
C THR A 79 0.73 27.20 -19.41
N ARG A 80 0.49 26.80 -20.67
CA ARG A 80 0.05 27.78 -21.67
C ARG A 80 -1.25 28.36 -21.12
N GLN A 81 -1.17 29.57 -20.55
CA GLN A 81 -2.36 30.36 -20.24
C GLN A 81 -3.08 30.52 -21.56
N ASP A 82 -4.21 29.83 -21.71
CA ASP A 82 -5.12 30.11 -22.79
C ASP A 82 -5.76 31.47 -22.49
N PRO A 83 -5.54 32.52 -23.30
CA PRO A 83 -6.12 33.83 -23.06
C PRO A 83 -7.66 33.84 -23.13
N SER A 84 -8.29 32.74 -23.57
CA SER A 84 -9.73 32.66 -23.78
C SER A 84 -10.54 32.23 -22.55
N PHE A 85 -9.92 31.73 -21.47
CA PHE A 85 -10.65 31.38 -20.24
C PHE A 85 -10.69 32.55 -19.24
N GLN A 86 -11.24 33.68 -19.66
CA GLN A 86 -11.79 34.69 -18.74
C GLN A 86 -13.24 34.35 -18.44
N GLY A 87 -13.45 33.26 -17.69
CA GLY A 87 -14.77 32.80 -17.25
C GLY A 87 -14.87 32.86 -15.73
N GLN A 88 -15.75 33.73 -15.24
CA GLN A 88 -16.02 34.02 -13.83
C GLN A 88 -16.28 32.76 -12.99
N ASN A 89 -15.81 32.77 -11.74
CA ASN A 89 -16.07 31.73 -10.74
C ASN A 89 -17.55 31.81 -10.29
N PRO A 90 -18.36 30.74 -10.43
CA PRO A 90 -19.79 30.76 -10.09
C PRO A 90 -20.12 30.60 -8.59
N TYR A 91 -19.13 30.73 -7.70
CA TYR A 91 -19.33 30.60 -6.25
C TYR A 91 -18.99 31.87 -5.44
N THR A 92 -18.99 33.05 -6.06
CA THR A 92 -19.18 34.34 -5.37
C THR A 92 -20.58 34.86 -5.61
#